data_AF-A0A7R9YNK7-F1
#
_entry.id   AF-A0A7R9YNK7-F1
#
_cell.length_a   1.000
_cell.length_b   1.000
_cell.length_c   1.000
_cell.angle_alpha   90.00
_cell.angle_beta   90.00
_cell.angle_gamma   90.00
#
_symmetry.space_group_name_H-M   'P 1'
#
loop_
_entity.id
_entity.type
_entity.pdbx_description
1 polymer ?
#
loop_
_entity_poly.entity_id
_entity_poly.type
_entity_poly.pdbx_seq_one_letter_code
_entity_poly.pdbx_strand_id
1 'polypeptide(L)'
;SLGSTPLNVSGVRCHTRGAGSEIVLDFDVRMAGQPDVQLEVGAASFACVPVALAELQVVGTLRVIFTPLCTVWPCFAGLSVGFVRKPRVDCRLTVVASAFDVMAMPGVSDALLTLISQTLASHFTWPNFQQMRILDGDYGTDPDLPVVMAMAGVLEVELQRVSGLKRPPADTP
;
A
#
# COMPACT_ATOMS: atom_id res chain seq x y z
N SER A 1 -8.16 -6.53 -15.85
CA SER A 1 -9.23 -5.72 -15.23
C SER A 1 -9.27 -6.00 -13.73
N LEU A 2 -9.60 -5.04 -12.85
CA LEU A 2 -9.64 -5.25 -11.39
C LEU A 2 -10.99 -5.78 -10.87
N GLY A 3 -11.93 -6.06 -11.78
CA GLY A 3 -13.31 -6.47 -11.46
C GLY A 3 -14.28 -5.30 -11.44
N SER A 4 -15.55 -5.58 -11.15
CA SER A 4 -16.65 -4.60 -11.11
C SER A 4 -17.03 -4.16 -9.70
N THR A 5 -16.46 -4.78 -8.66
CA THR A 5 -16.78 -4.43 -7.27
C THR A 5 -16.05 -3.17 -6.84
N PRO A 6 -16.76 -2.11 -6.41
CA PRO A 6 -16.12 -0.90 -5.92
C PRO A 6 -15.46 -1.11 -4.54
N LEU A 7 -14.55 -0.21 -4.21
CA LEU A 7 -13.95 -0.11 -2.87
C LEU A 7 -15.04 0.26 -1.84
N ASN A 8 -15.16 -0.52 -0.76
CA ASN A 8 -16.03 -0.21 0.36
C ASN A 8 -15.27 0.55 1.44
N VAL A 9 -15.80 1.69 1.88
CA VAL A 9 -15.25 2.50 2.97
C VAL A 9 -16.11 2.29 4.20
N SER A 10 -15.56 1.65 5.23
CA SER A 10 -16.27 1.36 6.48
C SER A 10 -16.20 2.50 7.50
N GLY A 11 -15.18 3.37 7.40
CA GLY A 11 -14.99 4.47 8.32
C GLY A 11 -14.00 5.51 7.79
N VAL A 12 -14.15 6.74 8.27
CA VAL A 12 -13.29 7.87 7.90
C VAL A 12 -12.88 8.61 9.17
N ARG A 13 -11.58 8.85 9.34
CA ARG A 13 -11.03 9.70 10.41
C ARG A 13 -10.32 10.88 9.78
N CYS A 14 -10.67 12.09 10.19
CA CYS A 14 -10.02 13.32 9.76
C CYS A 14 -9.19 13.89 10.92
N HIS A 15 -7.96 14.30 10.63
CA HIS A 15 -7.14 15.05 11.56
C HIS A 15 -6.31 16.11 10.83
N THR A 16 -6.05 17.21 11.52
CA THR A 16 -5.26 18.33 11.01
C THR A 16 -3.86 18.28 11.61
N ARG A 17 -2.83 18.50 10.79
CA ARG A 17 -1.41 18.52 11.20
C ARG A 17 -0.77 19.87 10.85
N GLY A 18 0.32 20.22 11.53
CA GLY A 18 1.11 21.43 11.21
C GLY A 18 0.36 22.75 11.43
N ALA A 19 -0.32 22.91 12.57
CA ALA A 19 -1.10 24.11 12.89
C ALA A 19 -2.17 24.49 11.84
N GLY A 20 -2.66 23.51 11.06
CA GLY A 20 -3.71 23.74 10.06
C GLY A 20 -3.24 23.70 8.61
N SER A 21 -1.96 23.49 8.33
CA SER A 21 -1.41 23.47 6.97
C SER A 21 -1.56 22.13 6.24
N GLU A 22 -1.91 21.06 6.94
CA GLU A 22 -2.10 19.72 6.37
C GLU A 22 -3.39 19.09 6.87
N ILE A 23 -4.20 18.55 5.94
CA ILE A 23 -5.37 17.74 6.27
C ILE A 23 -5.04 16.28 5.96
N VAL A 24 -5.22 15.42 6.96
CA VAL A 24 -5.02 13.98 6.84
C VAL A 24 -6.35 13.26 7.02
N LEU A 25 -6.71 12.43 6.05
CA LEU A 25 -7.87 11.55 6.07
C LEU A 25 -7.42 10.09 6.07
N ASP A 26 -7.83 9.34 7.09
CA ASP A 26 -7.62 7.90 7.18
C ASP A 26 -8.94 7.18 6.89
N PHE A 27 -8.98 6.45 5.79
CA PHE A 27 -10.11 5.64 5.34
C PHE A 27 -9.88 4.18 5.70
N ASP A 28 -10.81 3.56 6.42
CA ASP A 28 -10.81 2.12 6.62
C ASP A 28 -11.49 1.46 5.41
N VAL A 29 -10.68 0.85 4.55
CA VAL A 29 -11.09 0.37 3.23
C VAL A 29 -11.11 -1.15 3.14
N ARG A 30 -12.10 -1.67 2.42
CA ARG A 30 -12.24 -3.08 2.06
C ARG A 30 -12.58 -3.21 0.60
N MET A 31 -11.80 -3.99 -0.13
CA MET A 31 -12.06 -4.33 -1.53
C MET A 31 -12.12 -5.84 -1.63
N ALA A 32 -13.13 -6.37 -2.31
CA ALA A 32 -13.22 -7.78 -2.66
C ALA A 32 -13.73 -7.87 -4.10
N GLY A 33 -12.90 -8.37 -5.01
CA GLY A 33 -13.23 -8.41 -6.43
C GLY A 33 -12.70 -9.67 -7.09
N GLN A 34 -13.26 -9.97 -8.25
CA GLN A 34 -12.75 -10.97 -9.18
C GLN A 34 -12.01 -10.23 -10.30
N PRO A 35 -10.72 -9.92 -10.11
CA PRO A 35 -9.93 -9.35 -11.18
C PRO A 35 -9.77 -10.37 -12.32
N ASP A 36 -9.55 -9.87 -13.52
CA ASP A 36 -9.10 -10.67 -14.66
C ASP A 36 -7.69 -10.21 -15.00
N VAL A 37 -6.71 -10.81 -14.34
CA VAL A 37 -5.29 -10.52 -14.51
C VAL A 37 -4.55 -11.84 -14.71
N GLN A 38 -3.96 -12.00 -15.88
CA GLN A 38 -3.11 -13.14 -16.21
C GLN A 38 -1.65 -12.76 -15.97
N LEU A 39 -0.94 -13.62 -15.25
CA LEU A 39 0.46 -13.52 -14.90
C LEU A 39 1.17 -14.74 -15.45
N GLU A 40 2.36 -14.55 -15.99
CA GLU A 40 3.21 -15.66 -16.40
C GLU A 40 4.29 -15.86 -15.33
N VAL A 41 4.28 -17.02 -14.66
CA VAL A 41 5.26 -17.34 -13.63
C VAL A 41 6.21 -18.38 -14.18
N GLY A 42 7.47 -17.99 -14.35
CA GLY A 42 8.57 -18.87 -14.77
C GLY A 42 9.63 -18.94 -13.68
N ALA A 43 10.17 -20.14 -13.45
CA ALA A 43 11.37 -20.35 -12.64
C ALA A 43 12.49 -20.86 -13.56
N ALA A 44 13.74 -20.55 -13.27
CA ALA A 44 14.88 -20.90 -14.14
C ALA A 44 14.98 -22.40 -14.48
N SER A 45 14.36 -23.29 -13.70
CA SER A 45 14.32 -24.73 -13.89
C SER A 45 12.97 -25.30 -14.38
N PHE A 46 11.95 -24.48 -14.60
CA PHE A 46 10.60 -24.94 -14.98
C PHE A 46 10.03 -24.10 -16.13
N ALA A 47 9.22 -24.73 -16.99
CA ALA A 47 8.51 -24.04 -18.06
C ALA A 47 7.57 -22.96 -17.49
N CYS A 48 7.45 -21.83 -18.18
CA CYS A 48 6.54 -20.76 -17.78
C CYS A 48 5.10 -21.27 -17.70
N VAL A 49 4.45 -21.02 -16.56
CA VAL A 49 3.06 -21.40 -16.34
C VAL A 49 2.20 -20.13 -16.32
N PRO A 50 1.17 -20.03 -17.20
CA PRO A 50 0.21 -18.94 -17.12
C PRO A 50 -0.74 -19.17 -15.93
N VAL A 51 -0.82 -18.18 -15.05
CA VAL A 51 -1.64 -18.16 -13.85
C VAL A 51 -2.58 -16.96 -13.91
N ALA A 52 -3.86 -17.17 -13.63
CA ALA A 52 -4.86 -16.12 -13.53
C ALA A 52 -5.20 -15.83 -12.07
N LEU A 53 -5.30 -14.54 -11.73
CA LEU A 53 -5.82 -14.05 -10.46
C LEU A 53 -7.35 -14.17 -10.49
N ALA A 54 -7.91 -15.13 -9.76
CA ALA A 54 -9.35 -15.39 -9.74
C ALA A 54 -10.08 -14.49 -8.73
N GLU A 55 -9.49 -14.27 -7.56
CA GLU A 55 -10.07 -13.45 -6.50
C GLU A 55 -8.97 -12.60 -5.84
N LEU A 56 -9.31 -11.36 -5.50
CA LEU A 56 -8.47 -10.43 -4.77
C LEU A 56 -9.28 -9.74 -3.69
N GLN A 57 -8.79 -9.82 -2.45
CA GLN A 57 -9.33 -9.12 -1.30
C GLN A 57 -8.24 -8.27 -0.67
N VAL A 58 -8.56 -7.02 -0.39
CA VAL A 58 -7.66 -6.05 0.24
C VAL A 58 -8.38 -5.39 1.40
N VAL A 59 -7.79 -5.44 2.58
CA VAL A 59 -8.30 -4.80 3.80
C VAL A 59 -7.20 -3.99 4.45
N GLY A 60 -7.43 -2.71 4.67
CA GLY A 60 -6.44 -1.83 5.30
C GLY A 60 -6.96 -0.44 5.60
N THR A 61 -6.08 0.38 6.19
CA THR A 61 -6.33 1.81 6.42
C THR A 61 -5.54 2.62 5.40
N LEU A 62 -6.24 3.24 4.46
CA LEU A 62 -5.69 4.11 3.43
C LEU A 62 -5.65 5.55 3.97
N ARG A 63 -4.44 6.11 4.06
CA ARG A 63 -4.19 7.50 4.42
C ARG A 63 -4.08 8.36 3.17
N VAL A 64 -4.76 9.49 3.21
CA VAL A 64 -4.83 10.49 2.17
C VAL A 64 -4.45 11.83 2.80
N ILE A 65 -3.42 12.50 2.30
CA ILE A 65 -2.92 13.76 2.84
C ILE A 65 -2.99 14.84 1.78
N PHE A 66 -3.63 15.96 2.10
CA PHE A 66 -3.69 17.15 1.26
C PHE A 66 -2.61 18.11 1.68
N THR A 67 -1.66 18.38 0.78
CA THR A 67 -0.52 19.25 1.04
C THR A 67 0.14 19.73 -0.26
N PRO A 68 0.65 20.97 -0.30
CA PRO A 68 0.31 22.08 0.60
C PRO A 68 -1.16 22.48 0.43
N LEU A 69 -1.80 22.95 1.50
CA LEU A 69 -3.08 23.65 1.38
C LEU A 69 -2.83 25.04 0.77
N CYS A 70 -3.69 25.46 -0.14
CA CYS A 70 -3.60 26.76 -0.81
C CYS A 70 -4.95 27.49 -0.76
N THR A 71 -4.93 28.80 -1.01
CA THR A 71 -6.14 29.64 -1.00
C THR A 71 -6.92 29.61 -2.32
N VAL A 72 -6.31 29.03 -3.37
CA VAL A 72 -6.90 28.89 -4.71
C VAL A 72 -7.60 27.55 -4.81
N TRP A 73 -8.83 27.53 -5.32
CA TRP A 73 -9.58 26.29 -5.55
C TRP A 73 -8.79 25.34 -6.48
N PRO A 74 -8.55 24.06 -6.12
CA PRO A 74 -9.31 23.22 -5.18
C PRO A 74 -8.87 23.27 -3.69
N CYS A 75 -8.10 24.28 -3.30
CA CYS A 75 -7.60 24.55 -1.95
C CYS A 75 -6.44 23.66 -1.48
N PHE A 76 -5.85 22.89 -2.39
CA PHE A 76 -4.64 22.11 -2.17
C PHE A 76 -3.88 21.92 -3.48
N ALA A 77 -2.55 21.87 -3.40
CA ALA A 77 -1.69 21.72 -4.57
C ALA A 77 -1.34 20.24 -4.88
N GLY A 78 -1.36 19.39 -3.85
CA GLY A 78 -0.99 17.98 -3.98
C GLY A 78 -1.78 17.08 -3.05
N LEU A 79 -1.78 15.80 -3.43
CA LEU A 79 -2.42 14.71 -2.72
C LEU A 79 -1.43 13.57 -2.57
N SER A 80 -1.21 13.10 -1.35
CA SER A 80 -0.40 11.93 -1.07
C SER A 80 -1.28 10.80 -0.55
N VAL A 81 -1.16 9.61 -1.16
CA VAL A 81 -1.96 8.43 -0.82
C VAL A 81 -1.05 7.27 -0.46
N GLY A 82 -1.32 6.63 0.68
CA GLY A 82 -0.59 5.44 1.11
C GLY A 82 -1.29 4.74 2.28
N PHE A 83 -0.99 3.47 2.49
CA PHE A 83 -1.47 2.72 3.64
C PHE A 83 -0.67 3.06 4.90
N VAL A 84 -1.38 3.22 6.02
CA VAL A 84 -0.77 3.48 7.34
C VAL A 84 0.06 2.30 7.82
N ARG A 85 -0.40 1.09 7.50
CA ARG A 85 0.24 -0.19 7.83
C ARG A 85 0.10 -1.12 6.64
N LYS A 86 0.93 -2.16 6.59
CA LYS A 86 0.86 -3.22 5.56
C LYS A 86 -0.60 -3.72 5.47
N PRO A 87 -1.27 -3.54 4.31
CA PRO A 87 -2.63 -4.02 4.13
C PRO A 87 -2.66 -5.54 4.16
N ARG A 88 -3.78 -6.11 4.62
CA ARG A 88 -4.05 -7.54 4.47
C ARG A 88 -4.52 -7.78 3.04
N VAL A 89 -3.86 -8.70 2.35
CA VAL A 89 -4.14 -9.02 0.96
C VAL A 89 -4.28 -10.52 0.86
N ASP A 90 -5.47 -10.95 0.50
CA ASP A 90 -5.78 -12.35 0.27
C ASP A 90 -6.12 -12.51 -1.21
N CYS A 91 -5.50 -13.46 -1.88
CA CYS A 91 -5.77 -13.70 -3.29
C CYS A 91 -5.92 -15.18 -3.59
N ARG A 92 -6.60 -15.47 -4.70
CA ARG A 92 -6.76 -16.81 -5.25
C ARG A 92 -6.23 -16.85 -6.66
N LEU A 93 -5.40 -17.85 -6.97
CA LEU A 93 -4.68 -17.97 -8.24
C LEU A 93 -4.98 -19.33 -8.88
N THR A 94 -5.35 -19.33 -10.15
CA THR A 94 -5.71 -20.53 -10.92
C THR A 94 -4.80 -20.69 -12.12
N VAL A 95 -4.37 -21.90 -12.47
CA VAL A 95 -3.60 -22.13 -13.70
C VAL A 95 -4.55 -21.99 -14.91
N VAL A 96 -4.09 -21.34 -15.98
CA VAL A 96 -4.92 -21.16 -17.19
C VAL A 96 -4.97 -22.46 -18.02
N ALA A 97 -3.88 -23.24 -18.01
CA ALA A 97 -3.73 -24.47 -18.79
C ALA A 97 -4.46 -25.70 -18.21
N SER A 98 -4.71 -25.70 -16.90
CA SER A 98 -5.51 -26.68 -16.20
C SER A 98 -6.24 -25.91 -15.11
N ALA A 99 -7.54 -26.11 -14.89
CA ALA A 99 -8.30 -25.40 -13.84
C ALA A 99 -7.85 -25.76 -12.39
N PHE A 100 -6.59 -26.16 -12.23
CA PHE A 100 -5.91 -26.44 -11.00
C PHE A 100 -5.57 -25.13 -10.27
N ASP A 101 -5.90 -25.09 -8.99
CA ASP A 101 -5.64 -23.95 -8.11
C ASP A 101 -4.14 -23.92 -7.76
N VAL A 102 -3.42 -22.87 -8.17
CA VAL A 102 -2.00 -22.71 -7.82
C VAL A 102 -1.85 -22.56 -6.31
N MET A 103 -2.89 -22.09 -5.61
CA MET A 103 -2.85 -21.99 -4.17
C MET A 103 -2.83 -23.36 -3.46
N ALA A 104 -3.20 -24.44 -4.17
CA ALA A 104 -3.13 -25.80 -3.65
C ALA A 104 -1.71 -26.39 -3.72
N MET A 105 -0.75 -25.73 -4.38
CA MET A 105 0.66 -26.12 -4.34
C MET A 105 1.34 -25.51 -3.10
N PRO A 106 1.70 -26.32 -2.09
CA PRO A 106 2.42 -25.83 -0.93
C PRO A 106 3.78 -25.26 -1.37
N GLY A 107 4.09 -24.04 -0.94
CA GLY A 107 5.34 -23.33 -1.22
C GLY A 107 5.24 -22.26 -2.32
N VAL A 108 4.45 -22.48 -3.38
CA VAL A 108 4.24 -21.46 -4.44
C VAL A 108 3.27 -20.38 -3.99
N SER A 109 2.20 -20.79 -3.30
CA SER A 109 1.18 -19.89 -2.75
C SER A 109 1.73 -18.90 -1.74
N ASP A 110 2.52 -19.40 -0.78
CA ASP A 110 3.15 -18.60 0.27
C ASP A 110 4.20 -17.63 -0.31
N ALA A 111 5.00 -18.09 -1.27
CA ALA A 111 5.96 -17.23 -1.98
C ALA A 111 5.25 -16.08 -2.72
N LEU A 112 4.15 -16.36 -3.43
CA LEU A 112 3.40 -15.34 -4.17
C LEU A 112 2.69 -14.35 -3.25
N LEU A 113 2.02 -14.82 -2.20
CA LEU A 113 1.41 -13.94 -1.20
C LEU A 113 2.45 -13.06 -0.51
N THR A 114 3.61 -13.64 -0.20
CA THR A 114 4.74 -12.89 0.38
C THR A 114 5.23 -11.82 -0.59
N LEU A 115 5.45 -12.15 -1.86
CA LEU A 115 5.90 -11.20 -2.88
C LEU A 115 4.89 -10.05 -3.07
N ILE A 116 3.62 -10.36 -3.31
CA ILE A 116 2.57 -9.35 -3.50
C ILE A 116 2.48 -8.43 -2.28
N SER A 117 2.46 -9.03 -1.09
CA SER A 117 2.36 -8.27 0.15
C SER A 117 3.60 -7.44 0.44
N GLN A 118 4.79 -7.89 0.03
CA GLN A 118 6.04 -7.15 0.11
C GLN A 118 6.08 -6.00 -0.90
N THR A 119 5.65 -6.21 -2.13
CA THR A 119 5.58 -5.15 -3.17
C THR A 119 4.60 -4.06 -2.77
N LEU A 120 3.43 -4.44 -2.25
CA LEU A 120 2.46 -3.46 -1.74
C LEU A 120 2.99 -2.73 -0.50
N ALA A 121 3.69 -3.43 0.39
CA ALA A 121 4.35 -2.81 1.51
C ALA A 121 5.44 -1.83 1.07
N SER A 122 6.25 -2.19 0.07
CA SER A 122 7.38 -1.37 -0.37
C SER A 122 6.93 -0.12 -1.12
N HIS A 123 5.83 -0.16 -1.88
CA HIS A 123 5.40 0.98 -2.68
C HIS A 123 4.31 1.83 -2.04
N PHE A 124 3.42 1.21 -1.27
CA PHE A 124 2.20 1.86 -0.78
C PHE A 124 2.09 1.86 0.74
N THR A 125 3.10 1.43 1.50
CA THR A 125 3.08 1.61 2.97
C THR A 125 4.07 2.67 3.39
N TRP A 126 3.65 3.52 4.32
CA TRP A 126 4.48 4.57 4.88
C TRP A 126 5.86 4.03 5.30
N PRO A 127 6.98 4.70 4.93
CA PRO A 127 7.09 6.06 4.38
C PRO A 127 6.91 6.18 2.86
N ASN A 128 6.67 5.08 2.15
CA ASN A 128 6.45 5.11 0.72
C ASN A 128 4.97 5.37 0.43
N PHE A 129 4.70 6.48 -0.26
CA PHE A 129 3.36 6.92 -0.64
C PHE A 129 3.36 7.38 -2.09
N GLN A 130 2.22 7.23 -2.75
CA GLN A 130 2.03 7.77 -4.09
C GLN A 130 1.61 9.24 -3.96
N GLN A 131 2.46 10.14 -4.46
CA GLN A 131 2.12 11.55 -4.56
C GLN A 131 1.52 11.84 -5.94
N MET A 132 0.40 12.55 -5.95
CA MET A 132 -0.24 13.11 -7.13
C MET A 132 -0.25 14.62 -7.01
N ARG A 133 0.19 15.31 -8.06
CA ARG A 133 0.09 16.76 -8.18
C ARG A 133 -1.19 17.09 -8.92
N ILE A 134 -1.93 18.06 -8.42
CA ILE A 134 -3.24 18.43 -8.97
C ILE A 134 -3.17 19.79 -9.67
N LEU A 135 -2.33 20.69 -9.18
CA LEU A 135 -2.03 21.94 -9.88
C LEU A 135 -0.79 21.72 -10.77
N ASP A 136 -1.00 21.75 -12.08
CA ASP A 136 0.08 21.85 -13.06
C ASP A 136 0.57 23.32 -13.12
N GLY A 137 1.89 23.50 -13.19
CA GLY A 137 2.56 24.76 -12.88
C GLY A 137 2.04 26.00 -13.64
N ASP A 138 1.53 26.95 -12.86
CA ASP A 138 1.96 28.38 -12.82
C ASP A 138 1.47 29.06 -11.51
N TYR A 139 0.50 28.45 -10.82
CA TYR A 139 0.20 28.71 -9.39
C TYR A 139 1.31 28.22 -8.43
N GLY A 140 2.34 27.55 -8.97
CA GLY A 140 3.55 27.12 -8.26
C GLY A 140 4.67 28.17 -8.25
N THR A 141 4.35 29.44 -8.51
CA THR A 141 5.27 30.58 -8.36
C THR A 141 5.29 31.15 -6.95
N ASP A 142 4.80 30.40 -5.96
CA ASP A 142 5.22 30.61 -4.58
C ASP A 142 6.49 29.76 -4.36
N PRO A 143 7.70 30.37 -4.38
CA PRO A 143 8.96 29.64 -4.21
C PRO A 143 9.05 28.91 -2.86
N ASP A 144 8.13 29.20 -1.94
CA ASP A 144 8.03 28.63 -0.60
C ASP A 144 7.10 27.40 -0.51
N LEU A 145 6.34 27.04 -1.56
CA LEU A 145 5.49 25.84 -1.52
C LEU A 145 6.32 24.58 -1.84
N PRO A 146 6.59 23.69 -0.86
CA PRO A 146 7.40 22.52 -1.11
C PRO A 146 6.68 21.55 -2.05
N VAL A 147 7.34 21.24 -3.17
CA VAL A 147 6.79 20.42 -4.27
C VAL A 147 6.69 18.92 -3.90
N VAL A 148 7.13 18.58 -2.70
CA VAL A 148 7.22 17.24 -2.11
C VAL A 148 6.95 17.41 -0.62
N MET A 149 6.31 16.43 0.03
CA MET A 149 6.32 16.35 1.50
C MET A 149 7.76 16.53 1.99
N ALA A 150 8.09 17.69 2.55
CA ALA A 150 9.38 17.91 3.16
C ALA A 150 9.53 16.93 4.32
N MET A 151 10.76 16.48 4.60
CA MET A 151 11.00 15.64 5.76
C MET A 151 10.42 16.34 7.00
N ALA A 152 9.41 15.72 7.62
CA ALA A 152 8.68 16.34 8.73
C ALA A 152 9.55 16.53 9.99
N GLY A 153 10.74 15.93 10.01
CA GLY A 153 11.72 16.04 11.07
C GLY A 153 12.76 14.93 10.98
N VAL A 154 13.77 15.01 11.84
CA VAL A 154 14.76 13.94 12.03
C VAL A 154 14.36 13.16 13.27
N LEU A 155 14.18 11.85 13.13
CA LEU A 155 14.05 10.96 14.29
C LEU A 155 15.46 10.55 14.71
N GLU A 156 15.98 11.17 15.77
CA GLU A 156 17.23 10.75 16.39
C GLU A 156 16.98 9.50 17.25
N VAL A 157 17.67 8.40 16.92
CA VAL A 157 17.53 7.12 17.61
C VAL A 157 18.84 6.81 18.32
N GLU A 158 18.86 6.90 19.64
CA GLU A 158 19.99 6.47 20.46
C GLU A 158 19.84 4.98 20.79
N LEU A 159 20.70 4.15 20.18
CA LEU A 159 20.72 2.71 20.42
C LEU A 159 21.37 2.41 21.76
N GLN A 160 20.54 2.18 22.78
CA GLN A 160 21.03 1.73 24.08
C GLN A 160 21.30 0.22 24.08
N ARG A 161 22.49 -0.15 24.56
CA ARG A 161 22.91 -1.54 24.67
C ARG A 161 22.22 -2.19 25.87
N VAL A 162 21.33 -3.13 25.62
CA VAL A 162 20.71 -3.96 26.66
C VAL A 162 21.43 -5.32 26.72
N SER A 163 21.97 -5.67 27.89
CA SER A 163 22.51 -7.00 28.20
C SER A 163 21.48 -7.81 28.98
N GLY A 164 21.29 -9.09 28.62
CA GLY A 164 20.36 -9.99 29.30
C GLY A 164 19.01 -10.22 28.61
N LEU A 165 18.90 -9.97 27.30
CA LEU A 165 17.73 -10.36 26.50
C LEU A 165 17.52 -11.89 26.59
N LYS A 166 16.52 -12.32 27.36
CA LYS A 166 16.06 -13.71 27.36
C LYS A 166 15.44 -13.99 26.00
N ARG A 167 15.86 -15.09 25.36
CA ARG A 167 15.19 -15.60 24.16
C ARG A 167 13.69 -15.74 24.47
N PRO A 168 12.78 -15.29 23.58
CA PRO A 168 11.39 -15.65 23.72
C PRO A 168 11.27 -17.18 23.77
N PRO A 169 10.38 -17.74 24.60
CA PRO A 169 10.16 -19.17 24.64
C PRO A 169 9.83 -19.64 23.23
N ALA A 170 10.53 -20.69 22.77
CA ALA A 170 10.22 -21.29 21.49
C ALA A 170 8.78 -21.79 21.54
N ASP A 171 7.92 -21.26 20.66
CA ASP A 171 6.62 -21.87 20.40
C ASP A 171 6.90 -23.33 20.04
N THR A 172 6.46 -24.21 20.93
CA THR A 172 6.60 -25.67 20.79
C THR A 172 5.49 -26.11 19.82
N PRO A 173 5.80 -27.01 18.86
CA PRO A 173 4.88 -27.37 17.77
C PRO A 173 3.52 -27.90 18.23
#